data_AF-A0A0D7PJW5-F1
#
_entry.id   AF-A0A0D7PJW5-F1
#
_cell.length_a   1.000
_cell.length_b   1.000
_cell.length_c   1.000
_cell.angle_alpha   90.00
_cell.angle_beta   90.00
_cell.angle_gamma   90.00
#
_symmetry.space_group_name_H-M   'P 1'
#
loop_
_entity.id
_entity.type
_entity.pdbx_description
1 polymer ?
#
loop_
_entity_poly.entity_id
_entity_poly.type
_entity_poly.pdbx_seq_one_letter_code
_entity_poly.pdbx_strand_id
1 'polypeptide(L)'
;MAINSFKDVQDFINQFLNANGDMPDVPTSPHKDFWNSLTYTQFTQGNIPGVTDNKNNPVRILIPHNSAMSTLIQVLNGTSTVFDQMPADGPPFFDKTQVKELADWIDAGCQE
;
A
#
# COMPACT_ATOMS: atom_id res chain seq x y z
N MET A 1 5.52 -13.14 -7.51
CA MET A 1 5.03 -14.21 -6.62
C MET A 1 3.52 -14.02 -6.47
N ALA A 2 2.70 -15.07 -6.52
CA ALA A 2 1.26 -14.86 -6.29
C ALA A 2 1.01 -14.46 -4.83
N ILE A 3 0.34 -13.33 -4.60
CA ILE A 3 -0.08 -12.86 -3.28
C ILE A 3 -1.47 -13.44 -2.99
N ASN A 4 -1.57 -14.34 -2.01
CA ASN A 4 -2.81 -15.07 -1.71
C ASN A 4 -3.33 -14.81 -0.29
N SER A 5 -2.58 -14.07 0.53
CA SER A 5 -2.93 -13.75 1.91
C SER A 5 -2.46 -12.35 2.30
N PHE A 6 -2.99 -11.81 3.39
CA PHE A 6 -2.50 -10.58 3.98
C PHE A 6 -1.04 -10.73 4.46
N LYS A 7 -0.65 -11.94 4.91
CA LYS A 7 0.74 -12.24 5.25
C LYS A 7 1.67 -12.12 4.03
N ASP A 8 1.23 -12.59 2.86
CA ASP A 8 2.00 -12.43 1.62
C ASP A 8 2.17 -10.96 1.26
N VAL A 9 1.13 -10.12 1.46
CA VAL A 9 1.23 -8.66 1.25
C VAL A 9 2.30 -8.05 2.15
N GLN A 10 2.29 -8.40 3.44
CA GLN A 10 3.27 -7.91 4.40
C GLN A 10 4.69 -8.32 3.99
N ASP A 11 4.89 -9.60 3.68
CA ASP A 11 6.20 -10.11 3.28
C ASP A 11 6.68 -9.49 1.97
N PHE A 12 5.78 -9.31 1.01
CA PHE A 12 6.07 -8.71 -0.27
C PHE A 12 6.55 -7.25 -0.15
N ILE A 13 5.82 -6.42 0.59
CA ILE A 13 6.19 -5.01 0.80
C ILE A 13 7.49 -4.93 1.62
N ASN A 14 7.59 -5.71 2.70
CA ASN A 14 8.79 -5.72 3.54
C ASN A 14 10.03 -6.18 2.74
N GLN A 15 9.90 -7.20 1.89
CA GLN A 15 11.00 -7.69 1.06
C GLN A 15 11.47 -6.62 0.08
N PHE A 16 10.53 -5.90 -0.56
CA PHE A 16 10.87 -4.80 -1.45
C PHE A 16 11.64 -3.70 -0.72
N LEU A 17 11.12 -3.20 0.41
CA LEU A 17 11.74 -2.11 1.17
C LEU A 17 13.10 -2.52 1.75
N ASN A 18 13.25 -3.78 2.20
CA ASN A 18 14.55 -4.29 2.65
C ASN A 18 15.55 -4.39 1.50
N ALA A 19 15.14 -4.89 0.34
CA ALA A 19 16.00 -5.00 -0.83
C ALA A 19 16.46 -3.63 -1.35
N ASN A 20 15.63 -2.59 -1.13
CA ASN A 20 15.96 -1.23 -1.52
C ASN A 20 16.66 -0.40 -0.43
N GLY A 21 16.70 -0.88 0.81
CA GLY A 21 17.28 -0.13 1.92
C GLY A 21 16.39 0.98 2.48
N ASP A 22 15.09 1.00 2.15
CA ASP A 22 14.11 2.02 2.58
C ASP A 22 13.49 1.71 3.97
N MET A 23 13.69 0.50 4.50
CA MET A 23 13.15 0.11 5.80
C MET A 23 13.49 1.08 6.95
N PRO A 24 14.69 1.69 7.03
CA PRO A 24 15.01 2.70 8.04
C PRO A 24 14.14 3.97 7.98
N ASP A 25 13.58 4.31 6.82
CA ASP A 25 12.81 5.55 6.62
C ASP A 25 11.31 5.36 6.91
N VAL A 26 10.82 4.13 6.86
CA VAL A 26 9.41 3.77 7.13
C VAL A 26 8.87 4.41 8.43
N PRO A 27 9.57 4.39 9.59
CA PRO A 27 9.07 5.00 10.82
C PRO A 27 8.83 6.51 10.74
N THR A 28 9.51 7.20 9.81
CA THR A 28 9.40 8.65 9.59
C THR A 28 8.41 9.02 8.49
N SER A 29 7.96 8.04 7.70
CA SER A 29 6.98 8.29 6.63
C SER A 29 5.64 8.78 7.20
N PRO A 30 4.92 9.69 6.51
CA PRO A 30 3.64 10.23 6.99
C PRO A 30 2.57 9.18 7.31
N HIS A 31 2.63 8.04 6.63
CA HIS A 31 1.70 6.92 6.80
C HIS A 31 2.30 5.74 7.60
N LYS A 32 3.59 5.79 7.96
CA LYS A 32 4.32 4.72 8.67
C LYS A 32 4.21 3.35 7.96
N ASP A 33 4.24 2.27 8.73
CA ASP A 33 4.16 0.87 8.32
C ASP A 33 2.74 0.29 8.49
N PHE A 34 1.69 0.98 8.01
CA PHE A 34 0.31 0.56 8.28
C PHE A 34 -0.02 -0.87 7.82
N TRP A 35 0.72 -1.46 6.87
CA TRP A 35 0.57 -2.88 6.51
C TRP A 35 1.05 -3.85 7.61
N ASN A 36 1.99 -3.45 8.45
CA ASN A 36 2.48 -4.24 9.59
C ASN A 36 1.81 -3.85 10.91
N SER A 37 1.41 -2.58 11.08
CA SER A 37 0.88 -2.06 12.35
C SER A 37 -0.64 -2.13 12.49
N LEU A 38 -1.38 -2.36 11.39
CA LEU A 38 -2.83 -2.55 11.41
C LEU A 38 -3.21 -4.04 11.35
N THR A 39 -4.36 -4.39 11.92
CA THR A 39 -4.97 -5.71 11.69
C THR A 39 -5.44 -5.85 10.24
N TYR A 40 -5.66 -7.08 9.78
CA TYR A 40 -6.24 -7.36 8.46
C TYR A 40 -7.49 -6.51 8.17
N THR A 41 -8.45 -6.47 9.10
CA THR A 41 -9.68 -5.67 8.96
C THR A 41 -9.38 -4.17 8.88
N GLN A 42 -8.48 -3.67 9.72
CA GLN A 42 -8.12 -2.25 9.69
C GLN A 42 -7.40 -1.87 8.39
N PHE A 43 -6.53 -2.74 7.88
CA PHE A 43 -5.81 -2.54 6.63
C PHE A 43 -6.74 -2.57 5.40
N THR A 44 -7.65 -3.54 5.34
CA THR A 44 -8.51 -3.75 4.17
C THR A 44 -9.77 -2.89 4.15
N GLN A 45 -10.31 -2.57 5.32
CA GLN A 45 -11.58 -1.85 5.45
C GLN A 45 -11.43 -0.44 6.02
N GLY A 46 -10.28 -0.13 6.62
CA GLY A 46 -10.02 1.14 7.27
C GLY A 46 -9.48 2.24 6.35
N ASN A 47 -9.26 3.39 7.00
CA ASN A 47 -8.65 4.57 6.41
C ASN A 47 -7.20 4.67 6.84
N ILE A 48 -6.41 5.40 6.04
CA ILE A 48 -5.02 5.73 6.40
C ILE A 48 -5.06 6.63 7.66
N PRO A 49 -4.43 6.23 8.77
CA PRO A 49 -4.52 6.97 10.02
C PRO A 49 -4.02 8.42 9.89
N GLY A 50 -4.84 9.38 10.29
CA GLY A 50 -4.47 10.80 10.31
C GLY A 50 -4.43 11.49 8.95
N VAL A 51 -4.94 10.85 7.89
CA VAL A 51 -4.85 11.35 6.51
C VAL A 51 -6.24 11.60 5.93
N THR A 52 -6.41 12.77 5.33
CA THR A 52 -7.62 13.16 4.60
C THR A 52 -7.28 13.64 3.19
N ASP A 53 -8.26 13.58 2.28
CA ASP A 53 -8.15 14.17 0.95
C ASP A 53 -8.24 15.71 1.00
N ASN A 54 -8.13 16.37 -0.16
CA ASN A 54 -8.24 17.83 -0.28
C ASN A 54 -9.61 18.41 0.09
N LYS A 55 -10.63 17.55 0.31
CA LYS A 55 -11.97 17.90 0.78
C LYS A 55 -12.17 17.50 2.24
N ASN A 56 -11.11 17.10 2.92
CA ASN A 56 -11.10 16.65 4.31
C ASN A 56 -11.89 15.35 4.56
N ASN A 57 -12.06 14.49 3.55
CA ASN A 57 -12.63 13.16 3.71
C ASN A 57 -11.55 12.13 4.10
N PRO A 58 -11.86 11.14 4.94
CA PRO A 58 -10.95 10.03 5.21
C PRO A 58 -10.58 9.26 3.94
N VAL A 59 -9.31 8.87 3.83
CA VAL A 59 -8.79 8.15 2.66
C VAL A 59 -8.68 6.66 2.97
N ARG A 60 -9.34 5.83 2.16
CA ARG A 60 -9.26 4.36 2.29
C ARG A 60 -7.87 3.86 1.94
N ILE A 61 -7.33 2.93 2.73
CA ILE A 61 -6.08 2.24 2.39
C ILE A 61 -6.32 1.40 1.14
N LEU A 62 -7.26 0.46 1.26
CA LEU A 62 -7.73 -0.44 0.22
C LEU A 62 -9.25 -0.39 0.07
N ILE A 63 -9.71 -0.77 -1.10
CA ILE A 63 -11.11 -1.02 -1.43
C ILE A 63 -11.17 -2.44 -2.01
N PRO A 64 -11.57 -3.46 -1.22
CA PRO A 64 -11.69 -4.83 -1.70
C PRO A 64 -12.54 -4.90 -2.98
N HIS A 65 -12.12 -5.72 -3.94
CA HIS A 65 -12.68 -5.82 -5.29
C HIS A 65 -12.51 -4.57 -6.17
N ASN A 66 -11.70 -3.59 -5.76
CA ASN A 66 -11.41 -2.39 -6.55
C ASN A 66 -10.00 -1.84 -6.28
N SER A 67 -9.00 -2.51 -6.85
CA SER A 67 -7.60 -2.12 -6.80
C SER A 67 -7.36 -0.72 -7.38
N ALA A 68 -8.03 -0.37 -8.48
CA ALA A 68 -7.87 0.92 -9.17
C ALA A 68 -8.22 2.14 -8.29
N MET A 69 -9.18 1.98 -7.37
CA MET A 69 -9.58 3.02 -6.41
C MET A 69 -8.88 2.89 -5.05
N SER A 70 -8.02 1.88 -4.86
CA SER A 70 -7.27 1.68 -3.63
C SER A 70 -6.05 2.61 -3.58
N THR A 71 -5.94 3.41 -2.53
CA THR A 71 -4.86 4.42 -2.40
C THR A 71 -3.49 3.78 -2.46
N LEU A 72 -3.28 2.60 -1.87
CA LEU A 72 -2.01 1.88 -1.96
C LEU A 72 -1.57 1.71 -3.43
N ILE A 73 -2.46 1.24 -4.30
CA ILE A 73 -2.14 1.02 -5.72
C ILE A 73 -1.90 2.33 -6.46
N GLN A 74 -2.67 3.37 -6.15
CA GLN A 74 -2.49 4.70 -6.75
C GLN A 74 -1.15 5.31 -6.35
N VAL A 75 -0.73 5.14 -5.10
CA VAL A 75 0.58 5.58 -4.60
C VAL A 75 1.70 4.83 -5.29
N LEU A 76 1.63 3.50 -5.37
CA LEU A 76 2.68 2.71 -6.05
C LEU A 76 2.82 3.04 -7.54
N ASN A 77 1.73 3.45 -8.19
CA ASN A 77 1.73 3.89 -9.60
C ASN A 77 2.04 5.40 -9.78
N GLY A 78 2.16 6.18 -8.71
CA GLY A 78 2.34 7.63 -8.79
C GLY A 78 1.13 8.39 -9.33
N THR A 79 -0.08 7.83 -9.20
CA THR A 79 -1.34 8.46 -9.64
C THR A 79 -2.20 8.97 -8.49
N SER A 80 -1.74 8.79 -7.25
CA SER A 80 -2.42 9.28 -6.06
C SER A 80 -2.48 10.80 -6.05
N THR A 81 -3.57 11.36 -5.53
CA THR A 81 -3.70 12.81 -5.30
C THR A 81 -3.40 13.21 -3.84
N VAL A 82 -3.07 12.25 -2.98
CA VAL A 82 -2.87 12.46 -1.54
C VAL A 82 -1.44 12.20 -1.08
N PHE A 83 -0.68 11.39 -1.82
CA PHE A 83 0.74 11.14 -1.58
C PHE A 83 1.48 11.08 -2.90
N ASP A 84 2.78 11.41 -2.85
CA ASP A 84 3.71 11.13 -3.93
C ASP A 84 3.93 9.61 -4.11
N GLN A 85 4.57 9.22 -5.22
CA GLN A 85 4.89 7.83 -5.48
C GLN A 85 5.85 7.27 -4.41
N MET A 86 5.63 6.02 -3.99
CA MET A 86 6.55 5.31 -3.10
C MET A 86 7.56 4.46 -3.90
N PRO A 87 8.84 4.41 -3.49
CA PRO A 87 9.45 5.13 -2.35
C PRO A 87 9.61 6.64 -2.56
N ALA A 88 9.60 7.42 -1.46
CA ALA A 88 9.60 8.89 -1.51
C ALA A 88 10.92 9.49 -2.05
N ASP A 89 12.05 8.83 -1.80
CA ASP A 89 13.37 9.26 -2.28
C ASP A 89 13.63 8.90 -3.75
N GLY A 90 12.61 8.34 -4.42
CA GLY A 90 12.65 7.97 -5.82
C GLY A 90 12.94 6.49 -6.04
N PRO A 91 13.43 6.12 -7.24
CA PRO A 91 13.60 4.73 -7.61
C PRO A 91 14.67 4.01 -6.77
N PRO A 92 14.61 2.67 -6.72
CA PRO A 92 13.67 1.81 -7.43
C PRO A 92 12.25 1.87 -6.87
N PHE A 93 11.28 1.98 -7.79
CA PHE A 93 9.86 1.83 -7.50
C PHE A 93 9.44 0.37 -7.67
N PHE A 94 8.27 0.02 -7.14
CA PHE A 94 7.63 -1.24 -7.50
C PHE A 94 7.41 -1.26 -9.03
N ASP A 95 7.80 -2.35 -9.68
CA ASP A 95 7.56 -2.51 -11.10
C ASP A 95 6.07 -2.83 -11.40
N LYS A 96 5.67 -2.76 -12.67
CA LYS A 96 4.27 -2.99 -13.06
C LYS A 96 3.77 -4.39 -12.73
N THR A 97 4.65 -5.39 -12.73
CA THR A 97 4.31 -6.77 -12.37
C THR A 97 4.04 -6.86 -10.88
N GLN A 98 4.91 -6.26 -10.07
CA GLN A 98 4.78 -6.18 -8.62
C GLN A 98 3.51 -5.45 -8.18
N VAL A 99 3.22 -4.29 -8.79
CA VAL A 99 1.98 -3.56 -8.52
C VAL A 99 0.76 -4.38 -8.96
N LYS A 100 0.86 -5.10 -10.08
CA LYS A 100 -0.20 -5.99 -10.54
C LYS A 100 -0.46 -7.16 -9.57
N GLU A 101 0.56 -7.73 -8.95
CA GLU A 101 0.38 -8.81 -7.96
C GLU A 101 -0.43 -8.34 -6.74
N LEU A 102 -0.16 -7.12 -6.24
CA LEU A 102 -0.96 -6.51 -5.18
C LEU A 102 -2.38 -6.19 -5.66
N ALA A 103 -2.53 -5.64 -6.87
CA ALA A 103 -3.83 -5.30 -7.44
C ALA A 103 -4.73 -6.55 -7.60
N ASP A 104 -4.16 -7.65 -8.09
CA ASP A 104 -4.88 -8.92 -8.27
C ASP A 104 -5.39 -9.48 -6.93
N TRP A 105 -4.60 -9.38 -5.85
CA TRP A 105 -5.04 -9.79 -4.51
C TRP A 105 -6.19 -8.91 -3.99
N ILE A 106 -6.13 -7.59 -4.21
CA ILE A 106 -7.21 -6.66 -3.83
C ILE A 106 -8.49 -6.98 -4.62
N ASP A 107 -8.37 -7.18 -5.92
CA ASP A 107 -9.51 -7.46 -6.81
C ASP A 107 -10.15 -8.83 -6.50
N ALA A 108 -9.35 -9.79 -6.03
CA ALA A 108 -9.81 -11.07 -5.50
C ALA A 108 -10.52 -10.97 -4.12
N GLY A 109 -10.61 -9.77 -3.55
CA GLY A 109 -11.34 -9.52 -2.29
C GLY A 109 -10.45 -9.48 -1.05
N CYS A 110 -9.14 -9.27 -1.21
CA CYS A 110 -8.16 -9.18 -0.13
C CYS A 110 -8.17 -10.43 0.77
N GLN A 111 -7.85 -11.62 0.25
CA GLN A 111 -7.84 -12.83 1.08
C GLN A 111 -6.89 -12.68 2.29
N GLU A 112 -7.34 -13.07 3.49
CA GLU A 112 -6.58 -12.95 4.75
C GLU A 112 -5.38 -13.90 4.81
#